data_AF-R1EAB7-F1
#
_entry.id   AF-R1EAB7-F1
#
_cell.length_a   1.000
_cell.length_b   1.000
_cell.length_c   1.000
_cell.angle_alpha   90.00
_cell.angle_beta   90.00
_cell.angle_gamma   90.00
#
_symmetry.space_group_name_H-M   'P 1'
#
loop_
_entity.id
_entity.type
_entity.pdbx_description
1 polymer ?
#
loop_
_entity_poly.entity_id
_entity_poly.type
_entity_poly.pdbx_seq_one_letter_code
_entity_poly.pdbx_strand_id
1 'polypeptide(L)'
;MATTTATMNTNQIPTTLNLRGASPPPPETRPQQPVQQTSPFLRLPGELRNEIYELLLTSPELTAQQRRAASIHTSSCSSALPKADIHPAILSTCRQIHAEATPILYARNTFSAHSTLLAKMPYLIAPSKPILQNAVTSQIRHWRVCIRLDTDPFFTPQDVAAAFSGADSLEVECWQAQFEACDYSVLRLFEEVRGVSHAKVTGSVEPGFAHWLELVMESPMETEEERKSGSSTPAYVEMEGEDGRRAARGPGGLPLWMLH
;
A
#
# COMPACT_ATOMS: atom_id res chain seq x y z
N MET A 1 -50.55 36.65 -56.88
CA MET A 1 -49.23 36.03 -57.03
C MET A 1 -49.19 34.85 -56.06
N ALA A 2 -49.36 33.65 -56.60
CA ALA A 2 -48.33 32.58 -56.67
C ALA A 2 -48.37 31.69 -55.39
N THR A 3 -49.04 30.53 -55.46
CA THR A 3 -48.46 29.14 -55.51
C THR A 3 -48.04 28.68 -54.09
N THR A 4 -48.41 27.53 -53.53
CA THR A 4 -48.13 26.12 -53.92
C THR A 4 -48.78 25.21 -52.84
N THR A 5 -49.77 24.35 -53.12
CA THR A 5 -49.68 22.89 -53.44
C THR A 5 -49.33 22.02 -52.21
N ALA A 6 -50.31 21.35 -51.58
CA ALA A 6 -50.77 19.94 -51.77
C ALA A 6 -50.07 18.97 -50.76
N THR A 7 -50.56 17.80 -50.35
CA THR A 7 -51.53 16.79 -50.83
C THR A 7 -51.75 15.85 -49.61
N MET A 8 -52.99 15.48 -49.24
CA MET A 8 -53.59 14.11 -49.40
C MET A 8 -52.86 12.94 -48.70
N ASN A 9 -53.48 11.85 -48.25
CA ASN A 9 -54.88 11.41 -48.13
C ASN A 9 -54.82 10.06 -47.39
N THR A 10 -55.97 9.70 -46.84
CA THR A 10 -56.42 8.52 -46.10
C THR A 10 -55.83 7.17 -46.51
N ASN A 11 -55.61 6.31 -45.50
CA ASN A 11 -55.52 4.87 -45.68
C ASN A 11 -56.59 4.19 -44.81
N GLN A 12 -57.65 3.73 -45.47
CA GLN A 12 -58.60 2.76 -44.96
C GLN A 12 -57.99 1.36 -45.04
N ILE A 13 -58.31 0.55 -44.03
CA ILE A 13 -57.90 -0.85 -43.86
C ILE A 13 -58.80 -1.75 -44.72
N PRO A 14 -58.26 -2.79 -45.37
CA PRO A 14 -59.02 -3.98 -45.66
C PRO A 14 -58.54 -5.16 -44.82
N THR A 15 -59.47 -5.72 -44.05
CA THR A 15 -59.37 -7.02 -43.38
C THR A 15 -59.28 -8.13 -44.43
N THR A 16 -58.28 -9.00 -44.32
CA THR A 16 -58.27 -10.28 -45.06
C THR A 16 -57.83 -11.40 -44.10
N LEU A 17 -58.78 -12.28 -43.79
CA LEU A 17 -58.56 -13.55 -43.10
C LEU A 17 -57.72 -14.47 -43.99
N ASN A 18 -56.64 -15.04 -43.47
CA ASN A 18 -56.02 -16.23 -44.07
C ASN A 18 -55.48 -17.21 -43.03
N LEU A 19 -55.65 -18.48 -43.39
CA LEU A 19 -55.63 -19.66 -42.56
C LEU A 19 -54.26 -20.05 -41.98
N ARG A 20 -54.34 -20.57 -40.75
CA ARG A 20 -53.45 -21.48 -40.03
C ARG A 20 -52.53 -22.34 -40.92
N GLY A 21 -51.23 -22.10 -40.85
CA GLY A 21 -50.20 -22.97 -41.44
C GLY A 21 -48.79 -22.65 -40.93
N ALA A 22 -48.19 -23.64 -40.24
CA ALA A 22 -46.78 -23.77 -39.83
C ALA A 22 -46.16 -22.72 -38.87
N SER A 23 -45.91 -23.14 -37.63
CA SER A 23 -45.00 -22.46 -36.71
C SER A 23 -43.57 -22.41 -37.29
N PRO A 24 -42.84 -21.28 -37.15
CA PRO A 24 -41.41 -21.26 -37.38
C PRO A 24 -40.69 -22.12 -36.33
N PRO A 25 -39.62 -22.86 -36.68
CA PRO A 25 -38.83 -23.59 -35.71
C PRO A 25 -38.19 -22.62 -34.70
N PRO A 26 -38.02 -23.04 -33.42
CA PRO A 26 -37.36 -22.21 -32.42
C PRO A 26 -35.92 -21.89 -32.85
N PRO A 27 -35.39 -20.70 -32.51
CA PRO A 27 -34.01 -20.37 -32.82
C PRO A 27 -33.09 -21.35 -32.11
N GLU A 28 -32.33 -22.12 -32.89
CA GLU A 28 -31.26 -22.98 -32.40
C GLU A 28 -30.32 -22.13 -31.52
N THR A 29 -30.25 -22.49 -30.25
CA THR A 29 -29.30 -21.96 -29.27
C THR A 29 -27.91 -22.37 -29.72
N ARG A 30 -27.31 -21.55 -30.59
CA ARG A 30 -25.89 -21.67 -30.96
C ARG A 30 -25.10 -21.65 -29.64
N PRO A 31 -24.29 -22.68 -29.31
CA PRO A 31 -23.45 -22.62 -28.12
C PRO A 31 -22.59 -21.37 -28.25
N GLN A 32 -22.75 -20.46 -27.29
CA GLN A 32 -21.97 -19.23 -27.21
C GLN A 32 -20.51 -19.64 -27.14
N GLN A 33 -19.81 -19.56 -28.27
CA GLN A 33 -18.36 -19.68 -28.28
C GLN A 33 -17.83 -18.60 -27.34
N PRO A 34 -16.96 -18.95 -26.38
CA PRO A 34 -16.37 -17.94 -25.50
C PRO A 34 -15.73 -16.89 -26.39
N VAL A 35 -16.08 -15.63 -26.17
CA VAL A 35 -15.54 -14.47 -26.87
C VAL A 35 -14.02 -14.58 -26.81
N GLN A 36 -13.40 -15.07 -27.89
CA GLN A 36 -11.97 -15.34 -27.91
C GLN A 36 -11.28 -14.01 -27.68
N GLN A 37 -10.57 -13.90 -26.55
CA GLN A 37 -9.89 -12.68 -26.19
C GLN A 37 -8.91 -12.33 -27.33
N THR A 38 -9.13 -11.16 -27.92
CA THR A 38 -8.49 -10.74 -29.18
C THR A 38 -7.01 -10.45 -29.00
N SER A 39 -6.58 -10.06 -27.80
CA SER A 39 -5.18 -9.82 -27.50
C SER A 39 -4.44 -11.14 -27.22
N PRO A 40 -3.25 -11.36 -27.80
CA PRO A 40 -2.44 -12.54 -27.52
C PRO A 40 -2.04 -12.66 -26.04
N PHE A 41 -1.85 -11.52 -25.34
CA PHE A 41 -1.51 -11.50 -23.92
C PHE A 41 -2.63 -12.05 -23.03
N LEU A 42 -3.88 -11.64 -23.26
CA LEU A 42 -5.01 -12.13 -22.44
C LEU A 42 -5.40 -13.59 -22.74
N ARG A 43 -4.87 -14.20 -23.82
CA ARG A 43 -5.01 -15.65 -24.05
C ARG A 43 -4.16 -16.50 -23.10
N LEU A 44 -3.17 -15.91 -22.45
CA LEU A 44 -2.37 -16.59 -21.43
C LEU A 44 -3.23 -16.92 -20.22
N PRO A 45 -3.03 -18.05 -19.53
CA PRO A 45 -3.61 -18.32 -18.22
C PRO A 45 -3.32 -17.19 -17.22
N GLY A 46 -4.24 -16.97 -16.28
CA GLY A 46 -4.13 -15.89 -15.29
C GLY A 46 -2.84 -15.95 -14.46
N GLU A 47 -2.37 -17.15 -14.12
CA GLU A 47 -1.10 -17.35 -13.40
C GLU A 47 0.09 -16.77 -14.17
N LEU A 48 0.22 -17.08 -15.47
CA LEU A 48 1.29 -16.52 -16.31
C LEU A 48 1.17 -15.01 -16.46
N ARG A 49 -0.04 -14.46 -16.45
CA ARG A 49 -0.23 -13.01 -16.46
C ARG A 49 0.25 -12.39 -15.15
N ASN A 50 -0.05 -13.01 -14.01
CA ASN A 50 0.42 -12.55 -12.69
C ASN A 50 1.95 -12.54 -12.61
N GLU A 51 2.62 -13.59 -13.07
CA GLU A 51 4.08 -13.64 -13.14
C GLU A 51 4.65 -12.51 -14.00
N ILE A 52 4.05 -12.23 -15.15
CA ILE A 52 4.46 -11.10 -16.01
C ILE A 52 4.21 -9.77 -15.30
N TYR A 53 3.10 -9.60 -14.59
CA TYR A 53 2.83 -8.39 -13.82
C TYR A 53 3.82 -8.19 -12.68
N GLU A 54 4.19 -9.26 -11.97
CA GLU A 54 5.23 -9.21 -10.94
C GLU A 54 6.53 -8.69 -11.51
N LEU A 55 7.04 -9.32 -12.59
CA LEU A 55 8.28 -8.89 -13.24
C LEU A 55 8.27 -7.43 -13.72
N LEU A 56 7.11 -6.88 -14.08
CA LEU A 56 6.99 -5.51 -14.59
C LEU A 56 6.75 -4.46 -13.51
N LEU A 57 6.12 -4.86 -12.40
CA LEU A 57 5.60 -3.94 -11.38
C LEU A 57 6.33 -4.04 -10.05
N THR A 58 7.09 -5.10 -9.80
CA THR A 58 7.97 -5.23 -8.64
C THR A 58 9.42 -5.26 -9.11
N SER A 59 10.29 -4.58 -8.38
CA SER A 59 11.73 -4.67 -8.61
C SER A 59 12.45 -4.65 -7.26
N PRO A 60 13.37 -5.61 -7.00
CA PRO A 60 14.08 -5.69 -5.73
C PRO A 60 14.98 -4.46 -5.50
N GLU A 61 15.37 -3.77 -6.57
CA GLU A 61 16.18 -2.56 -6.51
C GLU A 61 15.39 -1.32 -6.07
N LEU A 62 14.05 -1.38 -6.07
CA LEU A 62 13.21 -0.23 -5.70
C LEU A 62 13.49 0.24 -4.28
N THR A 63 13.57 -0.67 -3.32
CA THR A 63 13.81 -0.30 -1.91
C THR A 63 15.19 0.30 -1.71
N ALA A 64 16.20 -0.19 -2.44
CA ALA A 64 17.54 0.40 -2.43
C ALA A 64 17.54 1.79 -3.09
N GLN A 65 16.81 1.94 -4.20
CA GLN A 65 16.68 3.20 -4.91
C GLN A 65 15.92 4.25 -4.11
N GLN A 66 14.85 3.88 -3.40
CA GLN A 66 14.12 4.74 -2.46
C GLN A 66 15.05 5.29 -1.38
N ARG A 67 15.89 4.42 -0.79
CA ARG A 67 16.89 4.83 0.20
C ARG A 67 17.91 5.82 -0.36
N ARG A 68 18.43 5.55 -1.55
CA ARG A 68 19.33 6.49 -2.26
C ARG A 68 18.63 7.82 -2.53
N ALA A 69 17.38 7.78 -3.00
CA ALA A 69 16.59 8.98 -3.28
C ALA A 69 16.33 9.81 -2.01
N ALA A 70 16.06 9.16 -0.88
CA ALA A 70 15.87 9.82 0.40
C ALA A 70 17.16 10.46 0.96
N SER A 71 18.32 9.84 0.72
CA SER A 71 19.63 10.36 1.16
C SER A 71 20.11 11.59 0.37
N ILE A 72 19.53 11.83 -0.80
CA ILE A 72 19.89 12.94 -1.66
C ILE A 72 19.08 14.18 -1.25
N HIS A 73 19.67 15.01 -0.40
CA HIS A 73 19.08 16.28 0.05
C HIS A 73 19.11 17.41 -0.99
N THR A 74 19.72 17.20 -2.17
CA THR A 74 19.88 18.25 -3.18
C THR A 74 19.17 17.88 -4.48
N SER A 75 18.25 18.74 -4.90
CA SER A 75 17.45 18.65 -6.13
C SER A 75 18.31 18.44 -7.39
N SER A 76 19.56 18.92 -7.35
CA SER A 76 20.54 18.90 -8.44
C SER A 76 21.11 17.52 -8.79
N CYS A 77 20.97 16.51 -7.93
CA CYS A 77 21.41 15.15 -8.21
C CYS A 77 20.26 14.13 -8.33
N SER A 78 19.02 14.62 -8.43
CA SER A 78 17.86 13.77 -8.77
C SER A 78 17.97 13.09 -10.14
N SER A 79 18.72 13.70 -11.08
CA SER A 79 19.03 13.13 -12.40
C SER A 79 20.10 12.03 -12.37
N ALA A 80 20.84 11.90 -11.26
CA ALA A 80 21.86 10.85 -11.08
C ALA A 80 21.28 9.56 -10.50
N LEU A 81 20.01 9.57 -10.06
CA LEU A 81 19.34 8.35 -9.62
C LEU A 81 19.00 7.50 -10.84
N PRO A 82 19.30 6.19 -10.82
CA PRO A 82 18.87 5.29 -11.88
C PRO A 82 17.34 5.35 -11.99
N LYS A 83 16.83 5.26 -13.22
CA LYS A 83 15.40 5.17 -13.44
C LYS A 83 14.92 3.87 -12.81
N ALA A 84 13.89 3.94 -11.98
CA ALA A 84 13.30 2.75 -11.41
C ALA A 84 12.83 1.84 -12.53
N ASP A 85 13.23 0.57 -12.47
CA ASP A 85 12.85 -0.46 -13.42
C ASP A 85 11.43 -0.96 -13.12
N ILE A 86 10.45 -0.05 -13.23
CA ILE A 86 9.04 -0.35 -13.11
C ILE A 86 8.28 0.20 -14.30
N HIS A 87 7.28 -0.56 -14.74
CA HIS A 87 6.49 -0.26 -15.93
C HIS A 87 5.00 -0.15 -15.62
N PRO A 88 4.55 0.83 -14.80
CA PRO A 88 3.14 1.00 -14.45
C PRO A 88 2.25 1.37 -15.64
N ALA A 89 2.82 1.72 -16.80
CA ALA A 89 2.08 2.00 -18.03
C ALA A 89 1.22 0.82 -18.49
N ILE A 90 1.53 -0.41 -18.06
CA ILE A 90 0.68 -1.57 -18.36
C ILE A 90 -0.73 -1.43 -17.75
N LEU A 91 -0.86 -0.73 -16.61
CA LEU A 91 -2.14 -0.53 -15.92
C LEU A 91 -3.12 0.37 -16.67
N SER A 92 -2.65 1.14 -17.66
CA SER A 92 -3.51 2.03 -18.47
C SER A 92 -3.99 1.39 -19.77
N THR A 93 -3.63 0.13 -20.05
CA THR A 93 -3.93 -0.53 -21.33
C THR A 93 -5.39 -0.96 -21.45
N CYS A 94 -5.92 -1.73 -20.49
CA CYS A 94 -7.32 -2.15 -20.47
C CYS A 94 -7.83 -2.43 -19.05
N ARG A 95 -9.16 -2.49 -18.89
CA ARG A 95 -9.82 -2.67 -17.58
C ARG A 95 -9.48 -4.00 -16.91
N GLN A 96 -9.33 -5.08 -17.69
CA GLN A 96 -8.99 -6.39 -17.16
C GLN A 96 -7.57 -6.39 -16.57
N ILE A 97 -6.58 -5.90 -17.34
CA ILE A 97 -5.19 -5.77 -16.88
C ILE A 97 -5.12 -4.85 -15.66
N HIS A 98 -5.85 -3.74 -15.69
CA HIS A 98 -5.92 -2.84 -14.55
C HIS A 98 -6.41 -3.56 -13.29
N ALA A 99 -7.50 -4.33 -13.37
CA ALA A 99 -8.06 -5.03 -12.22
C ALA A 99 -7.13 -6.13 -11.68
N GLU A 100 -6.44 -6.88 -12.56
CA GLU A 100 -5.55 -7.97 -12.18
C GLU A 100 -4.21 -7.45 -11.60
N ALA A 101 -3.63 -6.41 -12.20
CA ALA A 101 -2.27 -5.98 -11.89
C ALA A 101 -2.19 -4.85 -10.84
N THR A 102 -3.27 -4.09 -10.62
CA THR A 102 -3.35 -3.08 -9.55
C THR A 102 -3.00 -3.64 -8.16
N PRO A 103 -3.62 -4.75 -7.68
CA PRO A 103 -3.28 -5.28 -6.37
C PRO A 103 -1.83 -5.75 -6.29
N ILE A 104 -1.23 -6.24 -7.39
CA ILE A 104 0.18 -6.64 -7.42
C ILE A 104 1.10 -5.43 -7.19
N LEU A 105 0.83 -4.30 -7.85
CA LEU A 105 1.62 -3.07 -7.68
C LEU A 105 1.54 -2.56 -6.22
N TYR A 106 0.35 -2.46 -5.64
CA TYR A 106 0.18 -1.82 -4.33
C TYR A 106 0.47 -2.76 -3.16
N ALA A 107 0.13 -4.05 -3.27
CA ALA A 107 0.30 -4.98 -2.17
C ALA A 107 1.73 -5.50 -2.04
N ARG A 108 2.50 -5.64 -3.13
CA ARG A 108 3.83 -6.28 -3.08
C ARG A 108 5.01 -5.32 -3.03
N ASN A 109 4.79 -4.05 -3.39
CA ASN A 109 5.85 -3.04 -3.29
C ASN A 109 5.82 -2.34 -1.94
N THR A 110 7.01 -1.95 -1.46
CA THR A 110 7.15 -1.10 -0.28
C THR A 110 6.91 0.36 -0.66
N PHE A 111 5.96 1.03 0.00
CA PHE A 111 5.69 2.45 -0.20
C PHE A 111 6.29 3.28 0.93
N SER A 112 6.85 4.42 0.58
CA SER A 112 7.34 5.38 1.56
C SER A 112 6.19 6.27 2.03
N ALA A 113 5.99 6.32 3.34
CA ALA A 113 5.08 7.24 4.00
C ALA A 113 5.68 8.66 4.01
N HIS A 114 4.81 9.66 4.03
CA HIS A 114 5.24 11.04 4.23
C HIS A 114 5.62 11.27 5.70
N SER A 115 6.70 11.99 5.95
CA SER A 115 7.20 12.21 7.32
C SER A 115 6.20 12.90 8.25
N THR A 116 5.35 13.77 7.72
CA THR A 116 4.33 14.50 8.52
C THR A 116 2.89 14.02 8.30
N LEU A 117 2.61 13.40 7.14
CA LEU A 117 1.24 13.02 6.75
C LEU A 117 1.02 11.50 6.77
N LEU A 118 2.04 10.74 7.14
CA LEU A 118 2.02 9.29 7.29
C LEU A 118 1.48 8.60 6.02
N ALA A 119 0.45 7.77 6.16
CA ALA A 119 -0.19 7.03 5.07
C ALA A 119 -1.11 7.88 4.17
N LYS A 120 -1.32 9.19 4.44
CA LYS A 120 -2.22 10.04 3.62
C LYS A 120 -1.62 10.43 2.27
N MET A 121 -0.29 10.47 2.15
CA MET A 121 0.41 10.81 0.91
C MET A 121 1.58 9.83 0.66
N PRO A 122 1.27 8.55 0.40
CA PRO A 122 2.30 7.57 0.10
C PRO A 122 2.93 7.84 -1.25
N TYR A 123 4.20 7.48 -1.39
CA TYR A 123 4.91 7.54 -2.66
C TYR A 123 5.79 6.31 -2.84
N LEU A 124 5.95 5.88 -4.10
CA LEU A 124 6.74 4.69 -4.42
C LEU A 124 8.23 5.00 -4.65
N ILE A 125 8.58 6.16 -5.22
CA ILE A 125 9.99 6.47 -5.54
C ILE A 125 10.34 7.89 -5.12
N ALA A 126 9.54 8.86 -5.56
CA ALA A 126 9.81 10.26 -5.36
C ALA A 126 8.66 10.92 -4.58
N PRO A 127 8.95 11.74 -3.56
CA PRO A 127 7.93 12.44 -2.79
C PRO A 127 7.14 13.47 -3.62
N SER A 128 7.67 13.89 -4.78
CA SER A 128 6.99 14.80 -5.71
C SER A 128 5.80 14.17 -6.46
N LYS A 129 5.66 12.84 -6.43
CA LYS A 129 4.58 12.09 -7.08
C LYS A 129 3.84 11.20 -6.08
N PRO A 130 3.11 11.81 -5.12
CA PRO A 130 2.33 11.07 -4.15
C PRO A 130 1.09 10.45 -4.79
N ILE A 131 0.63 9.34 -4.22
CA ILE A 131 -0.64 8.72 -4.56
C ILE A 131 -1.73 9.41 -3.74
N LEU A 132 -2.71 9.98 -4.43
CA LEU A 132 -3.79 10.75 -3.81
C LEU A 132 -5.11 9.98 -3.70
N GLN A 133 -5.17 8.78 -4.29
CA GLN A 133 -6.40 8.01 -4.39
C GLN A 133 -6.52 7.06 -3.19
N ASN A 134 -7.45 7.35 -2.28
CA ASN A 134 -7.64 6.53 -1.06
C ASN A 134 -7.99 5.05 -1.37
N ALA A 135 -8.67 4.77 -2.48
CA ALA A 135 -9.06 3.41 -2.86
C ALA A 135 -7.87 2.49 -3.16
N VAL A 136 -6.72 3.05 -3.57
CA VAL A 136 -5.49 2.27 -3.78
C VAL A 136 -4.60 2.31 -2.55
N THR A 137 -4.67 3.37 -1.73
CA THR A 137 -3.91 3.47 -0.48
C THR A 137 -4.26 2.34 0.49
N SER A 138 -5.53 1.91 0.53
CA SER A 138 -5.96 0.77 1.37
C SER A 138 -5.38 -0.58 0.93
N GLN A 139 -4.86 -0.68 -0.29
CA GLN A 139 -4.21 -1.89 -0.81
C GLN A 139 -2.72 -1.94 -0.48
N ILE A 140 -2.15 -0.85 0.06
CA ILE A 140 -0.73 -0.79 0.43
C ILE A 140 -0.53 -1.55 1.73
N ARG A 141 0.30 -2.59 1.67
CA ARG A 141 0.58 -3.49 2.80
C ARG A 141 1.99 -3.35 3.37
N HIS A 142 2.92 -2.87 2.56
CA HIS A 142 4.32 -2.71 2.94
C HIS A 142 4.69 -1.24 3.01
N TRP A 143 5.12 -0.80 4.18
CA TRP A 143 5.37 0.61 4.49
C TRP A 143 6.82 0.82 4.91
N ARG A 144 7.37 1.96 4.49
CA ARG A 144 8.62 2.51 4.99
C ARG A 144 8.37 3.93 5.45
N VAL A 145 8.84 4.32 6.63
CA VAL A 145 8.73 5.68 7.14
C VAL A 145 10.09 6.17 7.61
N CYS A 146 10.47 7.37 7.18
CA CYS A 146 11.67 8.04 7.65
C CYS A 146 11.28 9.15 8.62
N ILE A 147 11.82 9.08 9.83
CA ILE A 147 11.45 9.97 10.94
C ILE A 147 12.68 10.69 11.44
N ARG A 148 12.53 12.00 11.60
CA ARG A 148 13.53 12.83 12.26
C ARG A 148 13.25 12.87 13.74
N LEU A 149 14.24 12.52 14.56
CA LEU A 149 14.12 12.60 16.02
C LEU A 149 14.23 14.04 16.53
N ASP A 150 14.95 14.91 15.82
CA ASP A 150 15.15 16.32 16.22
C ASP A 150 13.96 17.25 15.86
N THR A 151 12.82 16.72 15.43
CA THR A 151 11.71 17.54 14.95
C THR A 151 10.42 17.09 15.56
N ASP A 152 9.67 18.05 16.12
CA ASP A 152 8.37 17.79 16.68
C ASP A 152 7.42 17.24 15.59
N PRO A 153 6.84 16.05 15.80
CA PRO A 153 5.92 15.46 14.84
C PRO A 153 4.58 16.19 14.87
N PHE A 154 3.97 16.36 13.69
CA PHE A 154 2.64 16.96 13.55
C PHE A 154 1.50 15.94 13.67
N PHE A 155 1.77 14.75 14.19
CA PHE A 155 0.83 13.64 14.26
C PHE A 155 0.80 13.04 15.67
N THR A 156 -0.33 12.44 16.02
CA THR A 156 -0.55 11.80 17.32
C THR A 156 -0.30 10.29 17.26
N PRO A 157 -0.14 9.59 18.41
CA PRO A 157 0.00 8.13 18.41
C PRO A 157 -1.19 7.42 17.73
N GLN A 158 -2.39 7.98 17.88
CA GLN A 158 -3.62 7.47 17.26
C GLN A 158 -3.57 7.58 15.73
N ASP A 159 -3.02 8.67 15.20
CA ASP A 159 -2.83 8.83 13.75
C ASP A 159 -1.84 7.80 13.20
N VAL A 160 -0.78 7.49 13.94
CA VAL A 160 0.22 6.47 13.58
C VAL A 160 -0.40 5.07 13.61
N ALA A 161 -1.13 4.75 14.68
CA ALA A 161 -1.87 3.50 14.79
C ALA A 161 -2.87 3.34 13.65
N ALA A 162 -3.66 4.37 13.34
CA ALA A 162 -4.62 4.34 12.24
C ALA A 162 -3.96 4.20 10.86
N ALA A 163 -2.74 4.72 10.69
CA ALA A 163 -2.01 4.66 9.43
C ALA A 163 -1.37 3.30 9.15
N PHE A 164 -0.87 2.61 10.19
CA PHE A 164 0.01 1.45 9.99
C PHE A 164 -0.41 0.16 10.68
N SER A 165 -1.42 0.17 11.56
CA SER A 165 -1.87 -1.07 12.20
C SER A 165 -2.41 -2.06 11.16
N GLY A 166 -2.07 -3.35 11.32
CA GLY A 166 -2.46 -4.39 10.38
C GLY A 166 -1.68 -4.41 9.05
N ALA A 167 -0.56 -3.69 8.96
CA ALA A 167 0.35 -3.75 7.83
C ALA A 167 1.13 -5.08 7.78
N ASP A 168 1.49 -5.54 6.60
CA ASP A 168 2.25 -6.81 6.46
C ASP A 168 3.74 -6.57 6.72
N SER A 169 4.27 -5.39 6.34
CA SER A 169 5.64 -5.00 6.68
C SER A 169 5.70 -3.52 7.01
N LEU A 170 6.44 -3.15 8.06
CA LEU A 170 6.68 -1.77 8.45
C LEU A 170 8.14 -1.53 8.80
N GLU A 171 8.82 -0.73 8.00
CA GLU A 171 10.18 -0.29 8.25
C GLU A 171 10.18 1.16 8.76
N VAL A 172 10.65 1.37 9.99
CA VAL A 172 10.84 2.67 10.61
C VAL A 172 12.33 3.01 10.60
N GLU A 173 12.71 4.00 9.80
CA GLU A 173 14.08 4.49 9.75
C GLU A 173 14.17 5.84 10.48
N CYS A 174 14.93 5.87 11.56
CA CYS A 174 15.12 7.06 12.38
C CYS A 174 16.45 7.74 12.09
N TRP A 175 16.43 9.07 12.03
CA TRP A 175 17.60 9.89 11.78
C TRP A 175 17.63 11.11 12.71
N GLN A 176 18.82 11.50 13.13
CA GLN A 176 19.09 12.69 13.93
C GLN A 176 20.24 13.48 13.29
N ALA A 177 20.17 14.80 13.34
CA ALA A 177 21.20 15.68 12.81
C ALA A 177 22.44 15.75 13.71
N GLN A 178 22.26 15.55 15.02
CA GLN A 178 23.32 15.59 16.02
C GLN A 178 23.37 14.26 16.78
N PHE A 179 24.58 13.75 17.02
CA PHE A 179 24.78 12.48 17.71
C PHE A 179 24.32 12.57 19.17
N GLU A 180 23.39 11.67 19.56
CA GLU A 180 22.84 11.53 20.92
C GLU A 180 22.20 12.81 21.49
N ALA A 181 21.69 13.70 20.64
CA ALA A 181 21.09 14.95 21.08
C ALA A 181 19.59 14.84 21.40
N CYS A 182 18.92 13.79 20.91
CA CYS A 182 17.46 13.66 20.98
C CYS A 182 17.02 12.40 21.71
N ASP A 183 15.85 12.50 22.35
CA ASP A 183 15.19 11.38 23.01
C ASP A 183 14.37 10.54 22.01
N TYR A 184 13.84 9.42 22.49
CA TYR A 184 12.99 8.53 21.69
C TYR A 184 11.50 8.90 21.77
N SER A 185 11.16 10.11 22.23
CA SER A 185 9.78 10.57 22.39
C SER A 185 8.94 10.42 21.11
N VAL A 186 9.53 10.74 19.96
CA VAL A 186 8.89 10.60 18.64
C VAL A 186 8.65 9.13 18.27
N LEU A 187 9.59 8.23 18.62
CA LEU A 187 9.41 6.79 18.37
C LEU A 187 8.36 6.18 19.29
N ARG A 188 8.17 6.73 20.49
CA ARG A 188 7.09 6.30 21.39
C ARG A 188 5.69 6.52 20.80
N LEU A 189 5.54 7.37 19.78
CA LEU A 189 4.27 7.50 19.03
C LEU A 189 3.88 6.22 18.28
N PHE A 190 4.84 5.32 18.02
CA PHE A 190 4.59 4.03 17.38
C PHE A 190 4.16 2.95 18.38
N GLU A 191 4.15 3.25 19.68
CA GLU A 191 3.73 2.31 20.73
C GLU A 191 2.27 1.87 20.62
N GLU A 192 1.42 2.61 19.92
CA GLU A 192 0.01 2.21 19.68
C GLU A 192 -0.19 1.38 18.40
N VAL A 193 0.84 1.20 17.57
CA VAL A 193 0.75 0.38 16.36
C VAL A 193 0.73 -1.09 16.75
N ARG A 194 -0.22 -1.85 16.20
CA ARG A 194 -0.40 -3.29 16.49
C ARG A 194 -0.70 -4.08 15.22
N GLY A 195 -0.50 -5.40 15.29
CA GLY A 195 -0.88 -6.35 14.25
C GLY A 195 -0.03 -6.26 12.99
N VAL A 196 1.18 -5.72 13.09
CA VAL A 196 2.12 -5.71 11.96
C VAL A 196 2.73 -7.10 11.82
N SER A 197 2.81 -7.67 10.61
CA SER A 197 3.37 -9.02 10.47
C SER A 197 4.90 -9.07 10.59
N HIS A 198 5.59 -8.00 10.15
CA HIS A 198 7.03 -7.84 10.29
C HIS A 198 7.37 -6.36 10.50
N ALA A 199 7.89 -6.01 11.67
CA ALA A 199 8.31 -4.66 11.99
C ALA A 199 9.84 -4.58 12.05
N LYS A 200 10.40 -3.46 11.57
CA LYS A 200 11.84 -3.23 11.61
C LYS A 200 12.15 -1.79 11.91
N VAL A 201 12.91 -1.55 12.98
CA VAL A 201 13.31 -0.21 13.44
C VAL A 201 14.82 -0.08 13.28
N THR A 202 15.27 0.90 12.49
CA THR A 202 16.70 1.08 12.16
C THR A 202 17.10 2.55 12.23
N GLY A 203 18.40 2.81 12.28
CA GLY A 203 18.97 4.16 12.22
C GLY A 203 19.62 4.60 13.53
N SER A 204 19.36 5.84 13.94
CA SER A 204 19.93 6.46 15.15
C SER A 204 19.17 6.09 16.43
N VAL A 205 19.08 4.81 16.75
CA VAL A 205 18.35 4.28 17.91
C VAL A 205 19.13 3.17 18.60
N GLU A 206 18.98 3.05 19.92
CA GLU A 206 19.54 1.94 20.69
C GLU A 206 18.93 0.60 20.24
N PRO A 207 19.73 -0.45 19.99
CA PRO A 207 19.22 -1.75 19.55
C PRO A 207 18.18 -2.37 20.49
N GLY A 208 18.32 -2.18 21.80
CA GLY A 208 17.38 -2.72 22.79
C GLY A 208 16.00 -2.08 22.70
N PHE A 209 15.94 -0.75 22.56
CA PHE A 209 14.69 -0.02 22.36
C PHE A 209 14.06 -0.34 21.01
N ALA A 210 14.87 -0.41 19.94
CA ALA A 210 14.40 -0.77 18.60
C ALA A 210 13.73 -2.15 18.60
N HIS A 211 14.40 -3.16 19.16
CA HIS A 211 13.87 -4.52 19.22
C HIS A 211 12.61 -4.62 20.09
N TRP A 212 12.57 -3.91 21.21
CA TRP A 212 11.35 -3.83 22.02
C TRP A 212 10.18 -3.22 21.23
N LEU A 213 10.41 -2.13 20.51
CA LEU A 213 9.38 -1.47 19.71
C LEU A 213 8.90 -2.36 18.56
N GLU A 214 9.80 -3.09 17.90
CA GLU A 214 9.45 -4.11 16.89
C GLU A 214 8.47 -5.14 17.47
N LEU A 215 8.78 -5.72 18.64
CA LEU A 215 7.91 -6.68 19.32
C LEU A 215 6.55 -6.08 19.71
N VAL A 216 6.53 -4.81 20.13
CA VAL A 216 5.29 -4.08 20.45
C VAL A 216 4.42 -3.95 19.19
N MET A 217 5.02 -3.65 18.04
CA MET A 217 4.30 -3.44 16.77
C MET A 217 3.80 -4.76 16.16
N GLU A 218 4.55 -5.84 16.37
CA GLU A 218 4.19 -7.21 15.93
C GLU A 218 3.16 -7.90 16.84
N SER A 219 2.95 -7.37 18.05
CA SER A 219 1.94 -7.90 18.96
C SER A 219 0.53 -7.80 18.35
N PRO A 220 -0.38 -8.75 18.69
CA PRO A 220 -1.70 -8.82 18.07
C PRO A 220 -2.52 -7.55 18.30
N MET A 221 -3.50 -7.29 17.43
CA MET A 221 -4.42 -6.18 17.63
C MET A 221 -5.17 -6.37 18.94
N GLU A 222 -4.97 -5.43 19.87
CA GLU A 222 -5.64 -5.43 21.17
C GLU A 222 -7.15 -5.35 20.96
N THR A 223 -7.88 -6.22 21.64
CA THR A 223 -9.34 -6.13 21.70
C THR A 223 -9.72 -4.89 22.52
N GLU A 224 -10.86 -4.25 22.23
CA GLU A 224 -11.34 -3.04 22.94
C GLU A 224 -11.35 -3.19 24.48
N GLU A 225 -11.50 -4.43 24.96
CA GLU A 225 -11.48 -4.82 26.38
C GLU A 225 -10.06 -4.81 26.99
N GLU A 226 -9.04 -5.22 26.23
CA GLU A 226 -7.63 -5.23 26.66
C GLU A 226 -7.05 -3.81 26.67
N ARG A 227 -7.47 -2.97 25.71
CA ARG A 227 -7.12 -1.54 25.68
C ARG A 227 -7.58 -0.82 26.95
N LYS A 228 -8.72 -1.22 27.52
CA LYS A 228 -9.27 -0.65 28.77
C LYS A 228 -8.60 -1.20 30.03
N SER A 229 -8.04 -2.42 29.98
CA SER A 229 -7.38 -3.03 31.15
C SER A 229 -5.91 -2.59 31.30
N GLY A 230 -5.32 -1.99 30.26
CA GLY A 230 -3.94 -1.49 30.27
C GLY A 230 -2.89 -2.59 30.38
N SER A 231 -3.26 -3.87 30.22
CA SER A 231 -2.39 -5.01 30.53
C SER A 231 -1.54 -5.51 29.37
N SER A 232 -1.67 -4.93 28.17
CA SER A 232 -1.13 -5.54 26.94
C SER A 232 0.21 -4.95 26.48
N THR A 233 0.60 -3.76 26.94
CA THR A 233 1.87 -3.14 26.52
C THR A 233 3.03 -3.70 27.34
N PRO A 234 4.03 -4.35 26.72
CA PRO A 234 5.24 -4.73 27.45
C PRO A 234 5.98 -3.46 27.89
N ALA A 235 6.21 -3.31 29.19
CA ALA A 235 6.88 -2.13 29.72
C ALA A 235 8.36 -2.10 29.31
N TYR A 236 8.81 -1.00 28.70
CA TYR A 236 10.23 -0.71 28.56
C TYR A 236 10.76 -0.14 29.89
N VAL A 237 11.74 -0.80 30.49
CA VAL A 237 12.38 -0.32 31.73
C VAL A 237 13.82 0.08 31.40
N GLU A 238 14.08 1.40 31.42
CA GLU A 238 15.42 1.97 31.38
C GLU A 238 16.09 1.72 32.74
N MET A 239 17.09 0.83 32.79
CA MET A 239 17.89 0.64 33.99
C MET A 239 19.25 1.33 33.80
N GLU A 240 19.56 2.29 34.66
CA GLU A 240 20.93 2.73 34.89
C GLU A 240 21.67 1.62 35.66
N GLY A 241 22.62 0.94 35.02
CA GLY A 241 23.49 0.00 35.74
C GLY A 241 24.38 0.75 36.74
N GLU A 242 24.72 0.11 37.86
CA GLU A 242 25.66 0.65 38.88
C GLU A 242 27.06 0.96 38.30
N ASP A 243 27.40 0.43 37.11
CA ASP A 243 28.62 0.72 36.35
C ASP A 243 28.45 1.81 35.28
N GLY A 244 27.30 2.49 35.23
CA GLY A 244 26.96 3.50 34.22
C GLY A 244 26.59 2.93 32.84
N ARG A 245 26.41 1.61 32.70
CA ARG A 245 25.99 0.96 31.45
C ARG A 245 24.48 0.73 31.43
N ARG A 246 23.81 1.22 30.37
CA ARG A 246 22.36 1.10 30.14
C ARG A 246 22.02 -0.28 29.60
N ALA A 247 20.92 -0.88 30.08
CA ALA A 247 20.47 -2.19 29.63
C ALA A 247 18.94 -2.28 29.56
N ALA A 248 18.43 -2.91 28.49
CA ALA A 248 17.02 -3.22 28.33
C ALA A 248 16.70 -4.65 28.83
N ARG A 249 15.54 -4.83 29.48
CA ARG A 249 14.91 -6.14 29.72
C ARG A 249 13.55 -6.20 29.04
N GLY A 250 13.31 -7.24 28.25
CA GLY A 250 11.98 -7.57 27.75
C GLY A 250 11.08 -8.18 28.83
N PRO A 251 9.76 -8.35 28.53
CA PRO A 251 8.81 -8.99 29.44
C PRO A 251 9.24 -10.45 29.67
N GLY A 252 9.63 -10.78 30.91
CA GLY A 252 10.19 -12.09 31.27
C GLY A 252 11.45 -12.04 32.13
N GLY A 253 12.02 -10.85 32.37
CA GLY A 253 13.03 -10.67 33.42
C GLY A 253 14.41 -11.27 33.14
N LEU A 254 14.69 -11.75 31.93
CA LEU A 254 16.03 -12.17 31.55
C LEU A 254 16.83 -10.99 30.98
N PRO A 255 18.02 -10.69 31.50
CA PRO A 255 18.88 -9.65 30.95
C PRO A 255 19.49 -10.08 29.61
N LEU A 256 19.46 -9.19 28.62
CA LEU A 256 19.91 -9.40 27.23
C LEU A 256 21.43 -9.57 27.04
N TRP A 257 22.21 -9.76 28.10
CA TRP A 257 23.68 -9.95 28.02
C TRP A 257 24.11 -11.37 27.61
N MET A 258 23.17 -12.28 27.34
CA MET A 258 23.49 -13.66 26.95
C MET A 258 23.01 -13.93 25.53
N LEU A 259 23.82 -13.55 24.55
CA LEU A 259 24.03 -14.28 23.29
C LEU A 259 25.18 -13.56 22.56
N HIS A 260 26.33 -14.24 22.59
CA HIS A 260 27.62 -13.78 22.09
C HIS A 260 27.97 -14.46 20.78
#